data_AF-A0A9K3EED9-F1
#
_entry.id   AF-A0A9K3EED9-F1
#
_cell.length_a   1.000
_cell.length_b   1.000
_cell.length_c   1.000
_cell.angle_alpha   90.00
_cell.angle_beta   90.00
_cell.angle_gamma   90.00
#
_symmetry.space_group_name_H-M   'P 1'
#
loop_
_entity.id
_entity.type
_entity.pdbx_description
1 polymer ?
#
loop_
_entity_poly.entity_id
_entity_poly.type
_entity_poly.pdbx_seq_one_letter_code
_entity_poly.pdbx_strand_id
1 'polypeptide(L)'
;MCQVPTILDGDFTLFESHAILIYLSCKYPGVASHWYPSDLVERAKVHSVLDWHHANLRLGVIVNNVMLPLNCIPSNPKAAEEAEKTLEKALTVLETFWLKDGPFLVGRSQPSIADLNLVSEVMELELLSEELHDRILSPYKKVLQWVEDTKSATAPHFEEIHGVLFKKRKEIRELMVAKFGKTE
;
A
#
# COMPACT_ATOMS: atom_id res chain seq x y z
N MET A 1 0.17 -18.88 -14.54
CA MET A 1 0.89 -17.62 -14.23
C MET A 1 1.56 -17.79 -12.87
N CYS A 2 2.75 -17.23 -12.66
CA CYS A 2 3.50 -17.33 -11.40
C CYS A 2 3.48 -15.97 -10.68
N GLN A 3 2.28 -15.46 -10.37
CA GLN A 3 2.08 -14.17 -9.72
C GLN A 3 1.54 -14.36 -8.30
N VAL A 4 1.92 -13.45 -7.42
CA VAL A 4 1.42 -13.36 -6.05
C VAL A 4 0.65 -12.03 -5.90
N PRO A 5 -0.38 -11.98 -5.04
CA PRO A 5 -0.95 -13.10 -4.27
C PRO A 5 -1.82 -14.05 -5.14
N THR A 6 -1.89 -15.32 -4.70
CA THR A 6 -2.80 -16.34 -5.22
C THR A 6 -3.45 -17.05 -4.03
N ILE A 7 -4.76 -17.30 -4.11
CA ILE A 7 -5.49 -18.13 -3.13
C ILE A 7 -5.88 -19.47 -3.76
N LEU A 8 -5.97 -20.48 -2.90
CA LEU A 8 -6.59 -21.77 -3.18
C LEU A 8 -7.75 -21.97 -2.19
N ASP A 9 -8.97 -22.11 -2.71
CA ASP A 9 -10.17 -22.32 -1.91
C ASP A 9 -10.93 -23.54 -2.44
N GLY A 10 -10.64 -24.70 -1.84
CA GLY A 10 -10.99 -26.01 -2.40
C GLY A 10 -10.24 -26.24 -3.72
N ASP A 11 -10.99 -26.54 -4.78
CA ASP A 11 -10.44 -26.72 -6.13
C ASP A 11 -10.38 -25.39 -6.93
N PHE A 12 -10.82 -24.27 -6.35
CA PHE A 12 -10.81 -22.97 -7.01
C PHE A 12 -9.50 -22.22 -6.74
N THR A 13 -8.79 -21.86 -7.81
CA THR A 13 -7.57 -21.04 -7.76
C THR A 13 -7.85 -19.66 -8.33
N LEU A 14 -7.48 -18.61 -7.59
CA LEU A 14 -7.63 -17.22 -8.02
C LEU A 14 -6.38 -16.41 -7.69
N PHE A 15 -5.92 -15.60 -8.64
CA PHE A 15 -4.83 -14.64 -8.50
C PHE A 15 -5.36 -13.23 -8.77
N GLU A 16 -4.54 -12.21 -8.50
CA GLU A 16 -4.88 -10.77 -8.40
C GLU A 16 -5.51 -10.40 -7.05
N SER A 17 -4.86 -9.51 -6.29
CA SER A 17 -5.26 -9.12 -4.94
C SER A 17 -6.68 -8.53 -4.89
N HIS A 18 -7.04 -7.71 -5.88
CA HIS A 18 -8.38 -7.12 -5.97
C HIS A 18 -9.45 -8.19 -6.17
N ALA A 19 -9.22 -9.12 -7.10
CA ALA A 19 -10.16 -10.20 -7.38
C ALA A 19 -10.32 -11.12 -6.18
N ILE A 20 -9.21 -11.44 -5.50
CA ILE A 20 -9.18 -12.20 -4.26
C ILE A 20 -10.03 -11.52 -3.18
N LEU A 21 -9.84 -10.22 -2.93
CA LEU A 21 -10.57 -9.52 -1.88
C LEU A 21 -12.06 -9.39 -2.17
N ILE A 22 -12.44 -9.21 -3.44
CA ILE A 22 -13.85 -9.27 -3.88
C ILE A 22 -14.42 -10.66 -3.60
N TYR A 23 -13.71 -11.71 -4.04
CA TYR A 23 -14.14 -13.10 -3.85
C TYR A 23 -14.35 -13.44 -2.38
N LEU A 24 -13.39 -13.12 -1.52
CA LEU A 24 -13.47 -13.36 -0.08
C LEU A 24 -14.65 -12.61 0.54
N SER A 25 -14.86 -11.35 0.15
CA SER A 25 -15.96 -10.53 0.64
C SER A 25 -17.34 -11.05 0.23
N CYS A 26 -17.45 -11.70 -0.93
CA CYS A 26 -18.71 -12.25 -1.43
C CYS A 26 -18.98 -13.68 -0.97
N LYS A 27 -17.95 -14.53 -0.86
CA LYS A 27 -18.11 -15.96 -0.59
C LYS A 27 -18.40 -16.25 0.89
N TYR A 28 -17.71 -15.56 1.79
CA TYR A 28 -17.73 -15.92 3.20
C TYR A 28 -18.83 -15.17 3.97
N PRO A 29 -19.78 -15.88 4.61
CA PRO A 29 -20.76 -15.23 5.45
C PRO A 29 -20.08 -14.61 6.67
N GLY A 30 -20.60 -13.48 7.15
CA GLY A 30 -20.07 -12.75 8.30
C GLY A 30 -19.01 -11.71 7.97
N VAL A 31 -18.55 -11.61 6.71
CA VAL A 31 -17.75 -10.47 6.28
C VAL A 31 -18.63 -9.21 6.26
N ALA A 32 -18.19 -8.16 6.93
CA ALA A 32 -18.93 -6.91 7.02
C ALA A 32 -19.16 -6.29 5.63
N SER A 33 -20.39 -5.84 5.36
CA SER A 33 -20.79 -5.31 4.06
C SER A 33 -20.08 -4.02 3.67
N HIS A 34 -19.43 -3.32 4.60
CA HIS A 34 -18.62 -2.15 4.28
C HIS A 34 -17.39 -2.51 3.45
N TRP A 35 -16.85 -3.74 3.54
CA TRP A 35 -15.67 -4.14 2.80
C TRP A 35 -15.92 -4.13 1.30
N TYR A 36 -17.08 -4.66 0.89
CA TYR A 36 -17.53 -4.67 -0.48
C TYR A 36 -19.04 -4.37 -0.57
N PRO A 37 -19.43 -3.10 -0.79
CA PRO A 37 -20.83 -2.68 -0.73
C PRO A 37 -21.69 -3.34 -1.82
N SER A 38 -22.98 -3.53 -1.50
CA SER A 38 -24.00 -4.03 -2.44
C SER A 38 -24.55 -2.94 -3.36
N ASP A 39 -24.56 -1.69 -2.90
CA ASP A 39 -24.97 -0.56 -3.72
C ASP A 39 -24.07 -0.41 -4.95
N LEU A 40 -24.71 -0.23 -6.11
CA LEU A 40 -24.02 -0.20 -7.40
C LEU A 40 -23.07 0.99 -7.51
N VAL A 41 -23.48 2.17 -7.05
CA VAL A 41 -22.70 3.40 -7.19
C VAL A 41 -21.50 3.36 -6.24
N GLU A 42 -21.70 2.96 -4.99
CA GLU A 42 -20.62 2.80 -4.01
C GLU A 42 -19.60 1.75 -4.47
N ARG A 43 -20.09 0.63 -5.02
CA ARG A 43 -19.22 -0.40 -5.59
C ARG A 43 -18.42 0.12 -6.78
N ALA A 44 -19.03 0.88 -7.69
CA ALA A 44 -18.33 1.46 -8.84
C ALA A 44 -17.22 2.42 -8.39
N LYS A 45 -17.45 3.21 -7.33
CA LYS A 45 -16.41 4.08 -6.75
C LYS A 45 -15.25 3.26 -6.17
N VAL A 46 -15.53 2.19 -5.43
CA VAL A 46 -14.49 1.28 -4.89
C VAL A 46 -13.64 0.70 -6.02
N HIS A 47 -14.28 0.19 -7.09
CA HIS A 47 -13.55 -0.31 -8.27
C HIS A 47 -12.69 0.76 -8.95
N SER A 48 -13.20 1.99 -9.05
CA SER A 48 -12.44 3.11 -9.63
C SER A 48 -11.11 3.34 -8.90
N VAL A 49 -11.10 3.22 -7.57
CA VAL A 49 -9.87 3.32 -6.77
C VAL A 49 -8.96 2.11 -7.01
N LEU A 50 -9.50 0.89 -6.99
CA LEU A 50 -8.74 -0.34 -7.22
C LEU A 50 -8.05 -0.30 -8.60
N ASP A 51 -8.74 0.14 -9.65
CA ASP A 51 -8.15 0.23 -10.98
C ASP A 51 -7.14 1.38 -11.09
N TRP A 52 -7.43 2.53 -10.46
CA TRP A 52 -6.50 3.67 -10.42
C TRP A 52 -5.19 3.31 -9.72
N HIS A 53 -5.26 2.61 -8.58
CA HIS A 53 -4.11 2.12 -7.81
C HIS A 53 -3.09 1.39 -8.68
N HIS A 54 -3.54 0.36 -9.40
CA HIS A 54 -2.70 -0.52 -10.22
C HIS A 54 -1.88 0.23 -11.28
N ALA A 55 -2.37 1.39 -11.71
CA ALA A 55 -1.74 2.21 -12.73
C ALA A 55 -0.79 3.30 -12.19
N ASN A 56 -0.85 3.64 -10.89
CA ASN A 56 -0.28 4.90 -10.40
C ASN A 56 0.65 4.81 -9.18
N LEU A 57 0.55 3.78 -8.33
CA LEU A 57 1.32 3.73 -7.06
C LEU A 57 2.52 2.77 -7.07
N ARG A 58 2.83 2.15 -8.21
CA ARG A 58 3.97 1.21 -8.32
C ARG A 58 5.24 1.80 -7.72
N LEU A 59 5.77 1.08 -6.74
CA LEU A 59 6.86 1.51 -5.86
C LEU A 59 8.25 1.44 -6.51
N GLY A 60 8.43 2.12 -7.64
CA GLY A 60 9.76 2.32 -8.22
C GLY A 60 10.74 2.96 -7.23
N VAL A 61 10.24 3.72 -6.26
CA VAL A 61 11.04 4.30 -5.16
C VAL A 61 11.64 3.19 -4.28
N ILE A 62 10.86 2.17 -3.91
CA ILE A 62 11.36 1.01 -3.14
C ILE A 62 12.36 0.20 -3.95
N VAL A 63 12.07 -0.03 -5.23
CA VAL A 63 13.00 -0.77 -6.11
C VAL A 63 14.37 -0.06 -6.16
N ASN A 64 14.37 1.25 -6.44
CA ASN A 64 15.60 2.01 -6.63
C ASN A 64 16.36 2.32 -5.35
N ASN A 65 15.68 2.53 -4.22
CA ASN A 65 16.32 2.95 -2.97
C ASN A 65 16.54 1.79 -1.98
N VAL A 66 15.84 0.67 -2.14
CA VAL A 66 15.91 -0.46 -1.21
C VAL A 66 16.35 -1.74 -1.94
N MET A 67 15.60 -2.20 -2.94
CA MET A 67 15.84 -3.52 -3.53
C MET A 67 17.15 -3.60 -4.33
N LEU A 68 17.44 -2.62 -5.20
CA LEU A 68 18.69 -2.62 -5.97
C LEU A 68 19.93 -2.51 -5.08
N PRO A 69 20.01 -1.55 -4.11
CA PRO A 69 21.14 -1.48 -3.18
C PRO A 69 21.36 -2.76 -2.35
N LEU A 70 20.28 -3.39 -1.86
CA LEU A 70 20.39 -4.63 -1.09
C LEU A 70 21.01 -5.76 -1.91
N ASN A 71 20.74 -5.80 -3.21
CA ASN A 71 21.30 -6.75 -4.16
C ASN A 71 22.65 -6.31 -4.76
N CYS A 72 23.26 -5.24 -4.23
CA CYS A 72 24.50 -4.64 -4.73
C CYS A 72 24.43 -4.23 -6.21
N ILE A 73 23.23 -3.93 -6.69
CA ILE A 73 23.00 -3.40 -8.04
C ILE A 73 22.97 -1.87 -7.92
N PRO A 74 23.78 -1.15 -8.72
CA PRO A 74 23.75 0.31 -8.71
C PRO A 74 22.35 0.83 -9.05
N SER A 75 21.84 1.74 -8.22
CA SER A 75 20.62 2.48 -8.54
C SER A 75 20.86 3.44 -9.70
N ASN A 76 19.88 3.61 -10.59
CA ASN A 76 19.92 4.60 -11.65
C ASN A 76 19.32 5.91 -11.10
N PRO A 77 20.11 6.98 -10.89
CA PRO A 77 19.63 8.22 -10.28
C PRO A 77 18.43 8.84 -11.02
N LYS A 78 18.43 8.75 -12.35
CA LYS A 78 17.33 9.26 -13.18
C LYS A 78 16.05 8.44 -12.98
N ALA A 79 16.17 7.12 -12.89
CA ALA A 79 15.03 6.24 -12.65
C ALA A 79 14.48 6.42 -11.22
N ALA A 80 15.35 6.66 -10.23
CA ALA A 80 14.96 6.97 -8.87
C ALA A 80 14.17 8.29 -8.79
N GLU A 81 14.66 9.34 -9.46
CA GLU A 81 13.99 10.65 -9.53
C GLU A 81 12.63 10.56 -10.25
N GLU A 82 12.55 9.81 -11.36
CA GLU A 82 11.29 9.58 -12.08
C GLU A 82 10.26 8.79 -11.25
N ALA A 83 10.74 7.80 -10.49
CA ALA A 83 9.88 7.03 -9.59
C ALA A 83 9.34 7.90 -8.45
N GLU A 84 10.18 8.76 -7.88
CA GLU A 84 9.78 9.69 -6.82
C GLU A 84 8.72 10.69 -7.33
N LYS A 85 8.94 11.31 -8.48
CA LYS A 85 7.95 12.21 -9.11
C LYS A 85 6.62 11.51 -9.41
N THR A 86 6.67 10.22 -9.74
CA THR A 86 5.47 9.42 -9.98
C THR A 86 4.72 9.19 -8.67
N LEU A 87 5.43 8.82 -7.61
CA LEU A 87 4.87 8.64 -6.27
C LEU A 87 4.29 9.96 -5.72
N GLU A 88 4.98 11.08 -5.85
CA GLU A 88 4.49 12.39 -5.41
C GLU A 88 3.17 12.78 -6.08
N LYS A 89 3.04 12.52 -7.40
CA LYS A 89 1.78 12.74 -8.13
C LYS A 89 0.68 11.85 -7.60
N ALA A 90 0.97 10.58 -7.35
CA ALA A 90 0.00 9.63 -6.82
C ALA A 90 -0.45 10.02 -5.40
N LEU A 91 0.47 10.36 -4.51
CA LEU A 91 0.18 10.85 -3.16
C LEU A 91 -0.63 12.16 -3.18
N THR A 92 -0.33 13.06 -4.11
CA THR A 92 -1.12 14.29 -4.31
C THR A 92 -2.56 13.97 -4.69
N VAL A 93 -2.79 13.02 -5.61
CA VAL A 93 -4.14 12.59 -5.99
C VAL A 93 -4.83 11.89 -4.83
N LEU A 94 -4.12 11.04 -4.08
CA LEU A 94 -4.64 10.38 -2.89
C LEU A 94 -5.13 11.40 -1.85
N GLU A 95 -4.29 12.38 -1.49
CA GLU A 95 -4.57 13.43 -0.53
C GLU A 95 -5.73 14.35 -0.95
N THR A 96 -5.73 14.80 -2.21
CA THR A 96 -6.60 15.89 -2.68
C THR A 96 -7.89 15.42 -3.33
N PHE A 97 -7.92 14.20 -3.85
CA PHE A 97 -9.08 13.65 -4.55
C PHE A 97 -9.70 12.48 -3.78
N TRP A 98 -8.94 11.42 -3.53
CA TRP A 98 -9.51 10.19 -2.96
C TRP A 98 -9.85 10.30 -1.46
N LEU A 99 -9.08 11.08 -0.71
CA LEU A 99 -9.27 11.37 0.72
C LEU A 99 -9.85 12.78 0.95
N LYS A 100 -10.52 13.33 -0.06
CA LYS A 100 -11.07 14.68 0.00
C LYS A 100 -12.18 14.78 1.05
N ASP A 101 -13.14 13.87 0.97
CA ASP A 101 -14.48 14.02 1.55
C ASP A 101 -14.77 13.13 2.78
N GLY A 102 -13.79 12.35 3.26
CA GLY A 102 -13.98 11.45 4.40
C GLY A 102 -12.69 10.80 4.90
N PRO A 103 -12.75 10.05 6.03
CA PRO A 103 -11.60 9.37 6.61
C PRO A 103 -11.11 8.19 5.77
N PHE A 104 -11.98 7.59 4.95
CA PHE A 104 -11.64 6.49 4.05
C PHE A 104 -11.85 6.89 2.59
N LEU A 105 -11.26 6.10 1.69
CA LEU A 105 -11.29 6.33 0.26
C LEU A 105 -12.73 6.49 -0.25
N VAL A 106 -12.88 7.35 -1.26
CA VAL A 106 -14.17 7.73 -1.88
C VAL A 106 -15.18 8.35 -0.91
N GLY A 107 -14.68 8.98 0.16
CA GLY A 107 -15.48 9.76 1.11
C GLY A 107 -16.30 8.89 2.07
N ARG A 108 -15.88 7.65 2.31
CA ARG A 108 -16.63 6.70 3.13
C ARG A 108 -16.35 6.90 4.61
N SER A 109 -17.33 6.56 5.44
CA SER A 109 -17.20 6.56 6.91
C SER A 109 -16.63 5.26 7.47
N GLN A 110 -16.52 4.21 6.65
CA GLN A 110 -15.95 2.91 6.97
C GLN A 110 -15.05 2.45 5.82
N PRO A 111 -14.00 1.66 6.10
CA PRO A 111 -13.06 1.21 5.08
C PRO A 111 -13.71 0.22 4.10
N SER A 112 -13.06 0.05 2.96
CA SER A 112 -13.34 -0.95 1.91
C SER A 112 -12.11 -1.78 1.61
N ILE A 113 -12.28 -2.80 0.77
CA ILE A 113 -11.17 -3.49 0.12
C ILE A 113 -10.22 -2.55 -0.64
N ALA A 114 -10.69 -1.37 -1.08
CA ALA A 114 -9.81 -0.34 -1.66
C ALA A 114 -8.81 0.17 -0.63
N ASP A 115 -9.26 0.47 0.59
CA ASP A 115 -8.40 0.96 1.67
C ASP A 115 -7.36 -0.11 2.06
N LEU A 116 -7.77 -1.38 2.18
CA LEU A 116 -6.85 -2.49 2.48
C LEU A 116 -5.75 -2.65 1.44
N ASN A 117 -6.06 -2.59 0.14
CA ASN A 117 -5.02 -2.71 -0.89
C ASN A 117 -4.08 -1.51 -0.85
N LEU A 118 -4.66 -0.31 -0.86
CA LEU A 118 -3.88 0.91 -1.01
C LEU A 118 -2.99 1.16 0.20
N VAL A 119 -3.48 0.86 1.42
CA VAL A 119 -2.70 1.08 2.64
C VAL A 119 -1.49 0.15 2.67
N SER A 120 -1.64 -1.10 2.21
CA SER A 120 -0.51 -2.03 2.13
C SER A 120 0.59 -1.54 1.21
N GLU A 121 0.28 -0.91 0.07
CA GLU A 121 1.30 -0.33 -0.81
C GLU A 121 1.96 0.91 -0.20
N VAL A 122 1.18 1.78 0.46
CA VAL A 122 1.76 2.94 1.18
C VAL A 122 2.66 2.49 2.33
N MET A 123 2.29 1.43 3.05
CA MET A 123 3.10 0.89 4.14
C MET A 123 4.47 0.40 3.66
N GLU A 124 4.65 -0.04 2.41
CA GLU A 124 5.98 -0.42 1.92
C GLU A 124 6.99 0.74 1.97
N LEU A 125 6.53 2.00 1.96
CA LEU A 125 7.38 3.18 2.14
C LEU A 125 8.11 3.19 3.49
N GLU A 126 7.62 2.47 4.50
CA GLU A 126 8.32 2.27 5.77
C GLU A 126 9.71 1.61 5.60
N LEU A 127 9.95 0.92 4.48
CA LEU A 127 11.26 0.34 4.17
C LEU A 127 12.30 1.38 3.75
N LEU A 128 11.87 2.60 3.45
CA LEU A 128 12.77 3.70 3.12
C LEU A 128 13.60 4.13 4.34
N SER A 129 14.65 4.87 4.01
CA SER A 129 15.44 5.64 4.96
C SER A 129 14.53 6.65 5.69
N GLU A 130 14.84 7.02 6.95
CA GLU A 130 13.97 7.94 7.71
C GLU A 130 13.89 9.31 7.05
N GLU A 131 15.03 9.82 6.60
CA GLU A 131 15.11 11.07 5.86
C GLU A 131 14.22 11.04 4.61
N LEU A 132 14.32 9.98 3.81
CA LEU A 132 13.58 9.88 2.56
C LEU A 132 12.08 9.66 2.79
N HIS A 133 11.74 8.81 3.76
CA HIS A 133 10.36 8.56 4.18
C HIS A 133 9.67 9.86 4.60
N ASP A 134 10.29 10.60 5.53
CA ASP A 134 9.70 11.82 6.09
C ASP A 134 9.62 12.92 5.04
N ARG A 135 10.64 13.06 4.20
CA ARG A 135 10.64 14.01 3.09
C ARG A 135 9.49 13.77 2.12
N ILE A 136 9.19 12.50 1.80
CA ILE A 136 8.13 12.13 0.87
C ILE A 136 6.75 12.26 1.53
N LEU A 137 6.54 11.72 2.74
CA LEU A 137 5.21 11.55 3.31
C LEU A 137 4.73 12.72 4.20
N SER A 138 5.64 13.46 4.85
CA SER A 138 5.23 14.57 5.74
C SER A 138 4.34 15.66 5.12
N PRO A 139 4.37 15.94 3.80
CA PRO A 139 3.43 16.89 3.18
C PRO A 139 1.99 16.38 3.12
N TYR A 140 1.76 15.07 3.17
CA TYR A 140 0.48 14.42 2.90
C TYR A 140 -0.24 14.01 4.19
N LYS A 141 -0.77 15.01 4.90
CA LYS A 141 -1.35 14.83 6.24
C LYS A 141 -2.59 13.95 6.25
N LYS A 142 -3.45 14.03 5.23
CA LYS A 142 -4.63 13.16 5.14
C LYS A 142 -4.23 11.73 4.81
N VAL A 143 -3.21 11.52 3.98
CA VAL A 143 -2.66 10.18 3.76
C VAL A 143 -2.18 9.58 5.07
N LEU A 144 -1.37 10.32 5.84
CA LEU A 144 -0.89 9.85 7.15
C LEU A 144 -2.04 9.54 8.13
N GLN A 145 -3.05 10.41 8.19
CA GLN A 145 -4.22 10.17 9.03
C GLN A 145 -5.03 8.96 8.57
N TRP A 146 -5.24 8.80 7.26
CA TRP A 146 -5.95 7.66 6.68
C TRP A 146 -5.24 6.33 6.96
N VAL A 147 -3.91 6.30 6.98
CA VAL A 147 -3.15 5.10 7.39
C VAL A 147 -3.49 4.74 8.85
N GLU A 148 -3.46 5.71 9.77
CA GLU A 148 -3.81 5.47 11.18
C GLU A 148 -5.29 5.10 11.38
N ASP A 149 -6.20 5.71 10.62
CA ASP A 149 -7.62 5.38 10.64
C ASP A 149 -7.86 3.95 10.13
N THR A 150 -7.18 3.54 9.06
CA THR A 150 -7.26 2.19 8.49
C THR A 150 -6.67 1.16 9.43
N LYS A 151 -5.52 1.44 10.04
CA LYS A 151 -4.91 0.63 11.09
C LYS A 151 -5.86 0.44 12.27
N SER A 152 -6.45 1.53 12.77
CA SER A 152 -7.42 1.46 13.88
C SER A 152 -8.66 0.64 13.52
N ALA A 153 -9.18 0.78 12.29
CA ALA A 153 -10.34 0.04 11.81
C ALA A 153 -10.09 -1.46 11.56
N THR A 154 -8.81 -1.86 11.45
CA THR A 154 -8.40 -3.24 11.16
C THR A 154 -7.60 -3.87 12.30
N ALA A 155 -7.49 -3.20 13.44
CA ALA A 155 -6.84 -3.71 14.63
C ALA A 155 -7.54 -4.98 15.15
N PRO A 156 -6.79 -5.99 15.64
CA PRO A 156 -5.32 -6.01 15.79
C PRO A 156 -4.57 -6.54 14.56
N HIS A 157 -5.28 -6.89 13.49
CA HIS A 157 -4.70 -7.59 12.34
C HIS A 157 -3.72 -6.73 11.53
N PHE A 158 -3.92 -5.40 11.54
CA PHE A 158 -2.99 -4.49 10.87
C PHE A 158 -1.57 -4.65 11.42
N GLU A 159 -1.42 -4.60 12.75
CA GLU A 159 -0.13 -4.74 13.43
C GLU A 159 0.46 -6.14 13.25
N GLU A 160 -0.37 -7.19 13.31
CA GLU A 160 0.08 -8.57 13.12
C GLU A 160 0.73 -8.77 11.75
N ILE A 161 0.06 -8.30 10.70
CA ILE A 161 0.52 -8.47 9.31
C ILE A 161 1.71 -7.55 9.00
N HIS A 162 1.65 -6.27 9.40
CA HIS A 162 2.75 -5.33 9.17
C HIS A 162 3.93 -5.52 10.13
N GLY A 163 3.80 -6.36 11.17
CA GLY A 163 4.93 -6.75 12.03
C GLY A 163 6.10 -7.36 11.25
N VAL A 164 5.81 -8.10 10.18
CA VAL A 164 6.83 -8.65 9.27
C VAL A 164 7.58 -7.54 8.54
N LEU A 165 6.86 -6.53 8.06
CA LEU A 165 7.42 -5.35 7.40
C LEU A 165 8.35 -4.57 8.35
N PHE A 166 7.92 -4.31 9.58
CA PHE A 166 8.74 -3.61 10.56
C PHE A 166 10.00 -4.38 10.95
N LYS A 167 9.90 -5.72 11.06
CA LYS A 167 11.08 -6.57 11.23
C LYS A 167 12.02 -6.41 10.03
N LYS A 168 11.49 -6.42 8.80
CA LYS A 168 12.28 -6.28 7.58
C LYS A 168 12.96 -4.91 7.49
N ARG A 169 12.28 -3.83 7.85
CA ARG A 169 12.83 -2.47 7.96
C ARG A 169 14.09 -2.47 8.84
N LYS A 170 14.02 -3.10 10.01
CA LYS A 170 15.16 -3.21 10.93
C LYS A 170 16.34 -3.97 10.29
N GLU A 171 16.07 -5.13 9.70
CA GLU A 171 17.11 -5.93 9.02
C GLU A 171 17.77 -5.16 7.87
N ILE A 172 16.99 -4.43 7.08
CA ILE A 172 17.48 -3.63 5.95
C ILE A 172 18.42 -2.54 6.45
N ARG A 173 18.06 -1.84 7.52
CA ARG A 173 18.92 -0.81 8.13
C ARG A 173 20.25 -1.39 8.60
N GLU A 174 20.21 -2.49 9.34
CA GLU A 174 21.43 -3.18 9.80
C GLU A 174 22.33 -3.60 8.63
N LEU A 175 21.75 -4.12 7.55
CA LEU A 175 22.49 -4.50 6.34
C LEU A 175 23.08 -3.28 5.60
N MET A 176 22.33 -2.19 5.51
CA MET A 176 22.80 -0.97 4.84
C MET A 176 23.96 -0.31 5.62
N VAL A 177 23.89 -0.29 6.95
CA VAL A 177 25.00 0.15 7.82
C VAL A 177 26.23 -0.74 7.60
N ALA A 178 26.06 -2.06 7.64
CA ALA A 178 27.17 -3.00 7.47
C ALA A 178 27.84 -2.91 6.09
N LYS A 179 27.07 -2.69 5.02
CA LYS A 179 27.57 -2.65 3.64
C LYS A 179 28.16 -1.30 3.24
N PHE A 180 27.58 -0.20 3.72
CA PHE A 180 27.89 1.14 3.20
C PHE A 180 28.39 2.12 4.26
N GLY A 181 28.47 1.72 5.53
CA GLY A 181 28.91 2.59 6.63
C GLY A 181 27.99 3.79 6.88
N LYS A 182 26.82 3.82 6.25
CA LYS A 182 25.80 4.86 6.46
C LYS A 182 24.94 4.45 7.65
N THR A 183 25.20 5.06 8.80
CA THR A 183 24.18 5.24 9.84
C THR A 183 23.29 6.39 9.41
N GLU A 184 22.02 6.09 9.15
CA GLU A 184 20.94 7.07 9.32
C GLU A 184 20.32 6.85 10.70
#